data_AF-A0A7K8BBX3-F1
#
_entry.id   AF-A0A7K8BBX3-F1
#
_cell.length_a   1.000
_cell.length_b   1.000
_cell.length_c   1.000
_cell.angle_alpha   90.00
_cell.angle_beta   90.00
_cell.angle_gamma   90.00
#
_symmetry.space_group_name_H-M   'P 1'
#
loop_
_entity.id
_entity.type
_entity.pdbx_description
1 polymer ?
#
loop_
_entity_poly.entity_id
_entity_poly.type
_entity_poly.pdbx_seq_one_letter_code
_entity_poly.pdbx_strand_id
1 'polypeptide(L)'
;FRDWCLRTYGDSAKTKTVTRSKYQRIAEVLQGGTGSGGGSGGGEKGKFQFWVRSKGFRLGNGTREATKMGQVVVYVPVKTGTGADGLSEPEGISLKRVAVVEDFFDIIYSMHVESSSEPGKAPKHAGQKKTYRAIAETYAFLPREAVTRFLMSCTECQKRMHFNSNGLEPKESEPPSSLVSGIIDYNMPLTSTYLKQMKLRVMNSQEQ
;
A
#
# COMPACT_ATOMS: atom_id res chain seq x y z
N PHE A 1 11.48 5.11 -4.09
CA PHE A 1 10.62 3.97 -3.69
C PHE A 1 11.11 2.65 -4.27
N ARG A 2 11.24 2.52 -5.61
CA ARG A 2 11.68 1.28 -6.28
C ARG A 2 12.97 0.67 -5.70
N ASP A 3 14.04 1.47 -5.55
CA ASP A 3 15.31 0.95 -5.01
C ASP A 3 15.20 0.43 -3.58
N TRP A 4 14.34 1.06 -2.78
CA TRP A 4 14.06 0.57 -1.44
C TRP A 4 13.33 -0.78 -1.49
N CYS A 5 12.33 -0.95 -2.36
CA CYS A 5 11.65 -2.23 -2.53
C CYS A 5 12.61 -3.34 -2.97
N LEU A 6 13.53 -3.07 -3.91
CA LEU A 6 14.52 -4.05 -4.35
C LEU A 6 15.49 -4.45 -3.25
N ARG A 7 15.97 -3.48 -2.45
CA ARG A 7 16.85 -3.77 -1.30
C ARG A 7 16.13 -4.56 -0.20
N THR A 8 14.86 -4.26 0.07
CA THR A 8 14.09 -4.86 1.17
C THR A 8 13.44 -6.20 0.81
N TYR A 9 13.01 -6.37 -0.45
CA TYR A 9 12.20 -7.51 -0.90
C TYR A 9 12.75 -8.24 -2.13
N GLY A 10 13.90 -7.82 -2.69
CA GLY A 10 14.53 -8.44 -3.85
C GLY A 10 15.11 -9.83 -3.57
N ASP A 11 15.82 -10.39 -4.55
CA ASP A 11 16.25 -11.81 -4.53
C ASP A 11 17.21 -12.14 -3.36
N SER A 12 18.00 -11.17 -2.89
CA SER A 12 18.88 -11.34 -1.73
C SER A 12 18.15 -11.29 -0.38
N ALA A 13 16.88 -10.85 -0.37
CA ALA A 13 16.10 -10.69 0.86
C ALA A 13 15.38 -11.98 1.24
N LYS A 14 15.47 -12.37 2.51
CA LYS A 14 14.79 -13.56 3.07
C LYS A 14 13.32 -13.27 3.38
N THR A 15 12.54 -12.89 2.37
CA THR A 15 11.13 -12.50 2.53
C THR A 15 10.18 -13.40 1.73
N LYS A 16 8.88 -13.31 2.05
CA LYS A 16 7.82 -14.07 1.36
C LYS A 16 7.39 -13.45 0.03
N THR A 17 8.06 -12.40 -0.46
CA THR A 17 7.71 -11.72 -1.71
C THR A 17 8.10 -12.53 -2.93
N VAL A 18 7.59 -12.10 -4.09
CA VAL A 18 7.87 -12.72 -5.38
C VAL A 18 8.61 -11.71 -6.26
N THR A 19 9.86 -12.01 -6.57
CA THR A 19 10.66 -11.27 -7.56
C THR A 19 10.33 -11.73 -8.97
N ARG A 20 10.79 -11.01 -9.98
CA ARG A 20 10.60 -11.39 -11.39
C ARG A 20 11.19 -12.76 -11.70
N SER A 21 12.41 -13.02 -11.22
CA SER A 21 13.08 -14.31 -11.32
C SER A 21 12.24 -15.44 -10.70
N LYS A 22 11.67 -15.22 -9.51
CA LYS A 22 10.80 -16.20 -8.84
C LYS A 22 9.48 -16.38 -9.57
N TYR A 23 8.88 -15.30 -10.08
CA TYR A 23 7.64 -15.33 -10.85
C TYR A 23 7.77 -16.18 -12.12
N GLN A 24 8.85 -15.99 -12.88
CA GLN A 24 9.15 -16.77 -14.09
C GLN A 24 9.27 -18.26 -13.77
N ARG A 25 10.02 -18.63 -12.71
CA ARG A 25 10.11 -20.03 -12.28
C ARG A 25 8.76 -20.62 -11.86
N ILE A 26 7.89 -19.84 -11.21
CA ILE A 26 6.52 -20.28 -10.91
C ILE A 26 5.76 -20.54 -12.21
N ALA A 27 5.81 -19.61 -13.17
CA ALA A 27 5.15 -19.74 -14.46
C ALA A 27 5.65 -20.97 -15.26
N GLU A 28 6.97 -21.18 -15.31
CA GLU A 28 7.59 -22.35 -15.95
C GLU A 28 7.11 -23.68 -15.34
N VAL A 29 7.05 -23.77 -14.01
CA VAL A 29 6.54 -24.96 -13.30
C VAL A 29 5.07 -25.22 -13.65
N LEU A 30 4.27 -24.17 -13.85
CA LEU A 30 2.87 -24.30 -14.21
C LEU A 30 2.66 -24.62 -15.71
N GLN A 31 3.50 -24.08 -16.60
CA GLN A 31 3.44 -24.35 -18.04
C GLN A 31 3.93 -25.76 -18.40
N GLY A 32 5.02 -26.21 -17.78
CA GLY A 32 5.58 -27.55 -18.00
C GLY A 32 4.86 -28.67 -17.24
N GLY A 33 3.72 -28.38 -16.59
CA GLY A 33 3.01 -29.29 -15.68
C GLY A 33 1.95 -30.19 -16.31
N THR A 34 1.75 -30.16 -17.63
CA THR A 34 0.79 -31.00 -18.36
C THR A 34 1.34 -32.37 -18.80
N GLY A 35 2.62 -32.65 -18.55
CA GLY A 35 3.22 -33.96 -18.84
C GLY A 35 3.28 -34.87 -17.61
N SER A 36 2.50 -35.95 -17.63
CA SER A 36 2.85 -37.18 -16.92
C SER A 36 4.31 -37.58 -17.22
N GLY A 37 5.03 -38.05 -16.20
CA GLY A 37 6.22 -38.89 -16.42
C GLY A 37 7.55 -38.34 -15.91
N GLY A 38 8.08 -39.04 -14.90
CA GLY A 38 9.49 -39.39 -14.74
C GLY A 38 10.55 -38.33 -15.04
N GLY A 39 11.16 -37.78 -13.99
CA GLY A 39 12.40 -37.02 -14.15
C GLY A 39 12.98 -36.61 -12.81
N SER A 40 13.82 -37.47 -12.26
CA SER A 40 14.73 -37.18 -11.14
C SER A 40 15.43 -35.84 -11.38
N GLY A 41 15.05 -34.81 -10.61
CA GLY A 41 15.58 -33.46 -10.76
C GLY A 41 15.81 -32.83 -9.40
N GLY A 42 17.07 -32.87 -8.95
CA GLY A 42 17.70 -32.13 -7.84
C GLY A 42 16.80 -31.68 -6.68
N GLY A 43 17.07 -32.16 -5.47
CA GLY A 43 16.21 -31.99 -4.27
C GLY A 43 15.68 -30.57 -3.99
N GLU A 44 16.35 -29.50 -4.42
CA GLU A 44 15.84 -28.12 -4.32
C GLU A 44 14.73 -27.78 -5.33
N LYS A 45 14.83 -28.27 -6.57
CA LYS A 45 13.80 -28.10 -7.61
C LYS A 45 12.50 -28.79 -7.20
N GLY A 46 12.59 -29.98 -6.60
CA GLY A 46 11.43 -30.71 -6.07
C GLY A 46 10.72 -29.98 -4.94
N LYS A 47 11.46 -29.38 -3.98
CA LYS A 47 10.87 -28.57 -2.89
C LYS A 47 10.16 -27.34 -3.43
N PHE A 48 10.76 -26.66 -4.40
CA PHE A 48 10.13 -25.50 -5.04
C PHE A 48 8.86 -25.87 -5.79
N GLN A 49 8.89 -26.93 -6.61
CA GLN A 49 7.69 -27.43 -7.30
C GLN A 49 6.59 -27.86 -6.33
N PHE A 50 6.95 -28.52 -5.24
CA PHE A 50 6.00 -28.87 -4.18
C PHE A 50 5.38 -27.63 -3.54
N TRP A 51 6.18 -26.60 -3.23
CA TRP A 51 5.67 -25.33 -2.71
C TRP A 51 4.71 -24.64 -3.70
N VAL A 52 5.05 -24.61 -4.99
CA VAL A 52 4.19 -24.05 -6.04
C VAL A 52 2.84 -24.78 -6.10
N ARG A 53 2.86 -26.12 -6.14
CA ARG A 53 1.66 -26.95 -6.17
C ARG A 53 0.84 -26.82 -4.88
N SER A 54 1.50 -26.81 -3.72
CA SER A 54 0.87 -26.69 -2.39
C SER A 54 0.19 -25.34 -2.19
N LYS A 55 0.77 -24.24 -2.71
CA LYS A 55 0.12 -22.92 -2.72
C LYS A 55 -1.03 -22.82 -3.71
N GLY A 56 -1.14 -23.76 -4.64
CA GLY A 56 -2.22 -23.81 -5.62
C GLY A 56 -2.13 -22.70 -6.67
N PHE A 57 -0.91 -22.27 -7.03
CA PHE A 57 -0.76 -21.26 -8.09
C PHE A 57 -1.38 -21.73 -9.40
N ARG A 58 -1.93 -20.79 -10.18
CA ARG A 58 -2.57 -21.07 -11.47
C ARG A 58 -2.13 -20.03 -12.48
N LEU A 59 -2.02 -20.44 -13.74
CA LEU A 59 -1.94 -19.50 -14.85
C LEU A 59 -3.36 -19.03 -15.17
N GLY A 60 -3.54 -17.72 -15.29
CA GLY A 60 -4.73 -17.16 -15.91
C GLY A 60 -4.38 -16.61 -17.28
N ASN A 61 -5.37 -16.64 -18.17
CA ASN A 61 -5.33 -15.87 -19.40
C ASN A 61 -5.30 -14.40 -19.00
N GLY A 62 -4.27 -13.66 -19.42
CA GLY A 62 -4.18 -12.22 -19.18
C GLY A 62 -5.38 -11.48 -19.78
N THR A 63 -5.47 -10.17 -19.56
CA THR A 63 -6.43 -9.35 -20.33
C THR A 63 -6.27 -9.58 -21.83
N ARG A 64 -7.30 -9.32 -22.62
CA ARG A 64 -7.35 -9.60 -24.06
C ARG A 64 -6.13 -9.01 -24.82
N GLU A 65 -5.64 -7.87 -24.35
CA GLU A 65 -4.40 -7.23 -24.83
C GLU A 65 -3.13 -7.92 -24.33
N ALA A 66 -3.04 -8.27 -23.05
CA ALA A 66 -1.91 -9.03 -22.48
C ALA A 66 -1.76 -10.42 -23.13
N THR A 67 -2.87 -11.03 -23.54
CA THR A 67 -2.90 -12.31 -24.28
C THR A 67 -2.27 -12.16 -25.67
N LYS A 68 -2.45 -11.02 -26.36
CA LYS A 68 -1.78 -10.74 -27.65
C LYS A 68 -0.27 -10.54 -27.49
N MET A 69 0.18 -10.15 -26.30
CA MET A 69 1.60 -9.96 -25.98
C MET A 69 2.24 -11.21 -25.34
N GLY A 70 1.53 -12.34 -25.28
CA GLY A 70 2.02 -13.57 -24.66
C GLY A 70 2.24 -13.46 -23.15
N GLN A 71 1.65 -12.47 -22.49
CA GLN A 71 1.94 -12.16 -21.10
C GLN A 71 1.15 -13.10 -20.17
N VAL A 72 1.89 -13.97 -19.49
CA VAL A 72 1.37 -14.99 -18.58
C VAL A 72 1.13 -14.37 -17.21
N VAL A 73 -0.10 -14.51 -16.69
CA VAL A 73 -0.46 -13.98 -15.36
C VAL A 73 -0.61 -15.13 -14.36
N VAL A 74 0.16 -15.07 -13.27
CA VAL A 74 0.09 -16.04 -12.16
C VAL A 74 -0.90 -15.56 -11.10
N TYR A 75 -1.81 -16.45 -10.72
CA TYR A 75 -2.80 -16.27 -9.65
C TYR A 75 -2.54 -17.24 -8.50
N VAL A 76 -3.01 -16.88 -7.31
CA VAL A 76 -2.99 -17.74 -6.12
C VAL A 76 -4.36 -17.72 -5.44
N PRO A 77 -4.89 -18.88 -5.00
CA PRO A 77 -6.10 -18.93 -4.20
C PRO A 77 -5.87 -18.30 -2.82
N VAL A 78 -6.82 -17.47 -2.41
CA VAL A 78 -6.84 -16.82 -1.09
C VAL A 78 -8.20 -17.08 -0.47
N LYS A 79 -8.19 -17.74 0.69
CA LYS A 79 -9.41 -17.97 1.49
C LYS A 79 -9.88 -16.61 2.01
N THR A 80 -11.01 -16.13 1.51
CA THR A 80 -11.68 -14.94 2.05
C THR A 80 -12.51 -15.38 3.23
N GLY A 81 -11.94 -15.27 4.44
CA GLY A 81 -12.70 -15.44 5.67
C GLY A 81 -13.58 -14.22 5.91
N THR A 82 -14.81 -14.26 5.40
CA THR A 82 -15.89 -13.42 5.91
C THR A 82 -16.91 -14.37 6.53
N GLY A 83 -16.56 -14.89 7.70
CA GLY A 83 -17.42 -15.76 8.51
C GLY A 83 -17.49 -15.18 9.90
N ALA A 84 -18.26 -14.10 10.05
CA ALA A 84 -18.68 -13.59 11.36
C ALA A 84 -20.21 -13.44 11.48
N ASP A 85 -20.98 -13.58 10.40
CA ASP A 85 -22.44 -13.54 10.45
C ASP A 85 -23.02 -14.75 9.71
N GLY A 86 -23.55 -15.70 10.48
CA GLY A 86 -23.83 -17.08 10.07
C GLY A 86 -25.06 -17.29 9.19
N LEU A 87 -25.17 -16.62 8.05
CA LEU A 87 -26.14 -16.96 6.99
C LEU A 87 -25.66 -16.41 5.63
N SER A 88 -24.83 -17.16 4.88
CA SER A 88 -24.90 -17.29 3.40
C SER A 88 -23.63 -17.91 2.78
N GLU A 89 -23.87 -18.93 1.94
CA GLU A 89 -23.05 -19.50 0.85
C GLU A 89 -21.67 -20.12 1.14
N PRO A 90 -21.28 -21.18 0.39
CA PRO A 90 -19.98 -21.84 0.57
C PRO A 90 -18.84 -20.83 0.38
N GLU A 91 -17.97 -20.77 1.38
CA GLU A 91 -16.77 -19.94 1.45
C GLU A 91 -16.00 -19.95 0.10
N GLY A 92 -16.20 -18.89 -0.69
CA GLY A 92 -15.60 -18.78 -2.02
C GLY A 92 -14.08 -18.60 -1.93
N ILE A 93 -13.32 -19.53 -2.49
CA ILE A 93 -11.88 -19.34 -2.70
C ILE A 93 -11.71 -18.27 -3.80
N SER A 94 -11.29 -17.07 -3.43
CA SER A 94 -10.98 -16.00 -4.39
C SER A 94 -9.58 -16.20 -4.99
N LEU A 95 -9.39 -15.88 -6.27
CA LEU A 95 -8.07 -15.85 -6.90
C LEU A 95 -7.52 -14.42 -6.89
N LYS A 96 -6.28 -14.24 -6.42
CA LYS A 96 -5.57 -12.96 -6.47
C LYS A 96 -4.35 -13.04 -7.38
N ARG A 97 -4.05 -11.95 -8.07
CA ARG A 97 -2.84 -11.83 -8.91
C ARG A 97 -1.60 -11.80 -8.02
N VAL A 98 -0.56 -12.52 -8.40
CA VAL A 98 0.73 -12.45 -7.70
C VAL A 98 1.40 -11.13 -8.03
N ALA A 99 1.64 -10.30 -7.02
CA ALA A 99 2.41 -9.07 -7.18
C ALA A 99 3.91 -9.37 -7.25
N VAL A 100 4.59 -8.72 -8.19
CA VAL A 100 6.03 -8.83 -8.41
C VAL A 100 6.73 -7.61 -7.81
N VAL A 101 7.81 -7.81 -7.05
CA VAL A 101 8.51 -6.77 -6.29
C VAL A 101 8.90 -5.56 -7.16
N GLU A 102 9.40 -5.85 -8.35
CA GLU A 102 9.83 -4.89 -9.37
C GLU A 102 8.66 -4.01 -9.85
N ASP A 103 7.45 -4.55 -9.83
CA ASP A 103 6.23 -3.91 -10.31
C ASP A 103 5.42 -3.25 -9.17
N PHE A 104 5.90 -3.31 -7.91
CA PHE A 104 5.18 -2.73 -6.75
C PHE A 104 4.84 -1.25 -6.96
N PHE A 105 5.74 -0.47 -7.55
CA PHE A 105 5.47 0.94 -7.86
C PHE A 105 4.29 1.07 -8.82
N ASP A 106 4.33 0.36 -9.96
CA ASP A 106 3.33 0.48 -11.02
C ASP A 106 1.95 -0.01 -10.53
N ILE A 107 1.93 -1.09 -9.75
CA ILE A 107 0.72 -1.63 -9.12
C ILE A 107 0.10 -0.61 -8.16
N ILE A 108 0.90 -0.06 -7.24
CA ILE A 108 0.38 0.87 -6.23
C ILE A 108 -0.01 2.19 -6.90
N TYR A 109 0.81 2.68 -7.84
CA TYR A 109 0.53 3.91 -8.59
C TYR A 109 -0.78 3.79 -9.37
N SER A 110 -1.01 2.71 -10.11
CA SER A 110 -2.25 2.54 -10.88
C SER A 110 -3.51 2.47 -10.01
N MET A 111 -3.39 1.92 -8.78
CA MET A 111 -4.50 1.83 -7.83
C MET A 111 -4.70 3.12 -7.02
N HIS A 112 -3.63 3.89 -6.83
CA HIS A 112 -3.64 5.13 -6.09
C HIS A 112 -4.01 6.34 -6.95
N VAL A 113 -3.53 6.39 -8.19
CA VAL A 113 -3.73 7.49 -9.13
C VAL A 113 -4.71 7.04 -10.20
N GLU A 114 -5.97 7.43 -10.05
CA GLU A 114 -7.01 7.15 -11.03
C GLU A 114 -6.83 8.10 -12.23
N SER A 115 -6.62 7.53 -13.41
CA SER A 115 -6.61 8.28 -14.67
C SER A 115 -8.01 8.83 -14.92
N SER A 116 -8.16 10.16 -14.88
CA SER A 116 -9.40 10.84 -15.22
C SER A 116 -9.71 10.57 -16.70
N SER A 117 -10.92 10.10 -17.00
CA SER A 117 -11.39 9.92 -18.39
C SER A 117 -11.66 11.24 -19.11
N GLU A 118 -11.61 12.37 -18.40
CA GLU A 118 -11.80 13.70 -18.98
C GLU A 118 -10.46 14.33 -19.39
N PRO A 119 -10.27 14.66 -20.69
CA PRO A 119 -9.06 15.33 -21.15
C PRO A 119 -8.96 16.73 -20.50
N GLY A 120 -7.84 16.99 -19.82
CA GLY A 120 -7.52 18.29 -19.22
C GLY A 120 -7.67 18.40 -17.70
N LYS A 121 -8.18 17.37 -17.00
CA LYS A 121 -8.20 17.35 -15.52
C LYS A 121 -6.97 16.65 -14.94
N ALA A 122 -6.40 17.24 -13.90
CA ALA A 122 -5.33 16.63 -13.13
C ALA A 122 -5.73 15.23 -12.61
N PRO A 123 -4.79 14.26 -12.58
CA PRO A 123 -5.06 12.91 -12.07
C PRO A 123 -5.63 12.94 -10.65
N LYS A 124 -6.67 12.13 -10.40
CA LYS A 124 -7.29 12.05 -9.07
C LYS A 124 -6.55 11.00 -8.24
N HIS A 125 -6.17 11.35 -7.03
CA HIS A 125 -5.59 10.40 -6.09
C HIS A 125 -6.67 9.79 -5.20
N ALA A 126 -6.78 8.47 -5.22
CA ALA A 126 -7.60 7.69 -4.32
C ALA A 126 -7.11 7.84 -2.87
N GLY A 127 -8.05 7.93 -1.93
CA GLY A 127 -7.71 7.96 -0.51
C GLY A 127 -6.96 6.70 -0.06
N GLN A 128 -6.25 6.83 1.06
CA GLN A 128 -5.45 5.75 1.64
C GLN A 128 -6.27 4.46 1.83
N LYS A 129 -7.44 4.55 2.48
CA LYS A 129 -8.34 3.41 2.73
C LYS A 129 -8.78 2.71 1.43
N LYS A 130 -9.13 3.48 0.39
CA LYS A 130 -9.55 2.96 -0.92
C LYS A 130 -8.40 2.22 -1.59
N THR A 131 -7.21 2.80 -1.59
CA THR A 131 -6.00 2.20 -2.18
C THR A 131 -5.66 0.86 -1.52
N TYR A 132 -5.65 0.79 -0.19
CA TYR A 132 -5.40 -0.47 0.53
C TYR A 132 -6.40 -1.55 0.18
N ARG A 133 -7.70 -1.21 0.15
CA ARG A 133 -8.76 -2.18 -0.13
C ARG A 133 -8.62 -2.74 -1.55
N ALA A 134 -8.48 -1.87 -2.55
CA ALA A 134 -8.34 -2.27 -3.95
C ALA A 134 -7.12 -3.18 -4.18
N ILE A 135 -5.99 -2.83 -3.56
CA ILE A 135 -4.77 -3.65 -3.63
C ILE A 135 -4.97 -5.01 -2.95
N ALA A 136 -5.49 -5.02 -1.72
CA ALA A 136 -5.67 -6.23 -0.95
C ALA A 136 -6.68 -7.19 -1.59
N GLU A 137 -7.67 -6.68 -2.31
CA GLU A 137 -8.65 -7.48 -3.06
C GLU A 137 -8.04 -8.10 -4.31
N THR A 138 -7.18 -7.36 -5.00
CA THR A 138 -6.71 -7.74 -6.35
C THR A 138 -5.40 -8.53 -6.33
N TYR A 139 -4.51 -8.25 -5.38
CA TYR A 139 -3.14 -8.76 -5.37
C TYR A 139 -2.83 -9.57 -4.11
N ALA A 140 -1.98 -10.59 -4.29
CA ALA A 140 -1.30 -11.33 -3.24
C ALA A 140 0.19 -11.02 -3.28
N PHE A 141 0.90 -11.32 -2.18
CA PHE A 141 2.34 -11.11 -2.04
C PHE A 141 2.81 -9.64 -2.14
N LEU A 142 1.91 -8.68 -1.97
CA LEU A 142 2.23 -7.26 -1.82
C LEU A 142 2.25 -6.88 -0.32
N PRO A 143 3.43 -6.59 0.29
CA PRO A 143 3.51 -6.21 1.70
C PRO A 143 2.78 -4.90 2.01
N ARG A 144 2.08 -4.85 3.14
CA ARG A 144 1.37 -3.64 3.60
C ARG A 144 2.33 -2.46 3.79
N GLU A 145 3.53 -2.72 4.31
CA GLU A 145 4.59 -1.71 4.51
C GLU A 145 4.97 -1.01 3.22
N ALA A 146 5.08 -1.74 2.10
CA ALA A 146 5.37 -1.16 0.80
C ALA A 146 4.27 -0.19 0.36
N VAL A 147 2.99 -0.54 0.58
CA VAL A 147 1.86 0.35 0.29
C VAL A 147 1.90 1.59 1.18
N THR A 148 2.10 1.43 2.49
CA THR A 148 2.20 2.57 3.42
C THR A 148 3.29 3.53 2.99
N ARG A 149 4.49 3.01 2.71
CA ARG A 149 5.64 3.82 2.37
C ARG A 149 5.44 4.56 1.05
N PHE A 150 4.81 3.93 0.06
CA PHE A 150 4.44 4.60 -1.19
C PHE A 150 3.50 5.78 -0.94
N LEU A 151 2.39 5.53 -0.22
CA LEU A 151 1.37 6.55 0.05
C LEU A 151 1.94 7.72 0.85
N MET A 152 2.79 7.45 1.84
CA MET A 152 3.49 8.47 2.60
C MET A 152 4.49 9.27 1.76
N SER A 153 5.03 8.69 0.67
CA SER A 153 5.94 9.39 -0.25
C SER A 153 5.24 10.13 -1.41
N CYS A 154 3.89 10.09 -1.46
CA CYS A 154 3.15 10.74 -2.53
C CYS A 154 3.03 12.25 -2.30
N THR A 155 3.84 13.03 -3.02
CA THR A 155 3.94 14.50 -2.88
C THR A 155 2.62 15.22 -3.05
N GLU A 156 1.76 14.76 -3.96
CA GLU A 156 0.46 15.38 -4.26
C GLU A 156 -0.58 15.16 -3.15
N CYS A 157 -0.40 14.10 -2.36
CA CYS A 157 -1.21 13.81 -1.19
C CYS A 157 -0.63 14.52 0.05
N GLN A 158 0.69 14.57 0.18
CA GLN A 158 1.37 15.30 1.26
C GLN A 158 1.06 16.81 1.23
N LYS A 159 1.09 17.44 0.05
CA LYS A 159 0.77 18.87 -0.11
C LYS A 159 -0.62 19.19 0.43
N ARG A 160 -1.64 18.38 0.12
CA ARG A 160 -3.00 18.57 0.63
C ARG A 160 -3.12 18.35 2.14
N MET A 161 -2.32 17.45 2.71
CA MET A 161 -2.29 17.22 4.16
C MET A 161 -1.69 18.42 4.91
N HIS A 162 -0.68 19.09 4.34
CA HIS A 162 -0.05 20.27 4.96
C HIS A 162 -0.76 21.59 4.63
N PHE A 163 -1.51 21.67 3.53
CA PHE A 163 -2.30 22.87 3.18
C PHE A 163 -3.47 23.11 4.15
N ASN A 164 -3.97 22.05 4.81
CA ASN A 164 -5.02 22.16 5.83
C ASN A 164 -4.52 22.61 7.22
N SER A 165 -3.22 22.88 7.42
CA SER A 165 -2.71 23.37 8.71
C SER A 165 -2.43 24.87 8.78
N ASN A 166 -2.41 25.61 7.67
CA ASN A 166 -2.19 27.07 7.68
C ASN A 166 -3.12 27.76 6.68
N GLY A 167 -4.34 28.06 7.13
CA GLY A 167 -5.26 29.00 6.49
C GLY A 167 -5.32 30.32 7.27
N LEU A 168 -4.17 30.93 7.54
CA LEU A 168 -4.07 32.34 7.89
C LEU A 168 -2.81 32.90 7.23
N GLU A 169 -3.04 33.61 6.13
CA GLU A 169 -2.08 34.51 5.49
C GLU A 169 -1.45 35.42 6.55
N PRO A 170 -0.11 35.50 6.67
CA PRO A 170 0.53 36.61 7.36
C PRO A 170 0.38 37.82 6.44
N LYS A 171 -0.69 38.60 6.65
CA LYS A 171 -0.83 39.92 6.05
C LYS A 171 0.24 40.81 6.68
N GLU A 172 1.25 41.20 5.90
CA GLU A 172 2.16 42.29 6.24
C GLU A 172 1.33 43.56 6.49
N SER A 173 1.21 43.95 7.77
CA SER A 173 1.02 45.33 8.22
C SER A 173 0.91 45.35 9.75
N GLU A 174 2.03 45.62 10.42
CA GLU A 174 2.21 46.27 11.74
C GLU A 174 3.40 45.64 12.49
N PRO A 175 4.29 46.44 13.11
CA PRO A 175 5.33 45.91 13.97
C PRO A 175 4.69 45.16 15.15
N PRO A 176 5.31 44.05 15.63
CA PRO A 176 4.75 43.30 16.74
C PRO A 176 4.66 44.20 17.97
N SER A 177 3.43 44.46 18.42
CA SER A 177 3.16 45.08 19.71
C SER A 177 3.92 44.30 20.78
N SER A 178 4.93 44.97 21.33
CA SER A 178 5.79 44.52 22.42
C SER A 178 5.00 44.44 23.73
N LEU A 179 4.11 43.45 23.86
CA LEU A 179 3.51 43.14 25.16
C LEU A 179 3.56 41.64 25.44
N VAL A 180 4.45 41.32 26.38
CA VAL A 180 4.67 40.07 27.11
C VAL A 180 5.68 39.10 26.48
N SER A 181 6.95 39.54 26.51
CA SER A 181 8.06 38.63 26.84
C SER A 181 7.90 38.18 28.29
N GLY A 182 7.05 37.19 28.54
CA GLY A 182 6.92 36.51 29.83
C GLY A 182 7.47 35.10 29.71
N ILE A 183 8.50 34.78 30.49
CA ILE A 183 9.19 33.49 30.60
C ILE A 183 8.26 32.29 30.32
N ILE A 184 8.66 31.43 29.39
CA ILE A 184 8.03 30.11 29.22
C ILE A 184 8.50 29.26 30.40
N ASP A 185 7.63 29.03 31.38
CA ASP A 185 7.90 28.10 32.48
C ASP A 185 7.82 26.66 31.95
N TYR A 186 8.96 25.97 31.90
CA TYR A 186 9.07 24.59 31.41
C TYR A 186 8.50 23.56 32.39
N ASN A 187 8.19 23.94 33.63
CA ASN A 187 7.53 23.05 34.61
C ASN A 187 6.01 23.03 34.45
N MET A 188 5.48 23.73 33.46
CA MET A 188 4.06 23.87 33.26
C MET A 188 3.48 22.60 32.59
N PRO A 189 2.59 21.81 33.24
CA PRO A 189 2.07 20.58 32.65
C PRO A 189 1.25 20.83 31.39
N LEU A 190 1.76 20.37 30.23
CA LEU A 190 1.18 20.53 28.88
C LEU A 190 -0.16 19.77 28.65
N THR A 191 -0.84 19.34 29.70
CA THR A 191 -2.11 18.62 29.55
C THR A 191 -3.18 19.58 29.02
N SER A 192 -3.98 19.09 28.07
CA SER A 192 -5.06 19.84 27.42
C SER A 192 -6.03 20.46 28.44
N THR A 193 -6.28 19.79 29.56
CA THR A 193 -7.14 20.28 30.64
C THR A 193 -6.52 21.49 31.36
N TYR A 194 -5.22 21.42 31.67
CA TYR A 194 -4.55 22.51 32.37
C TYR A 194 -4.45 23.77 31.49
N LEU A 195 -4.08 23.62 30.21
CA LEU A 195 -4.03 24.75 29.27
C LEU A 195 -5.41 25.43 29.12
N LYS A 196 -6.49 24.64 29.08
CA LYS A 196 -7.86 25.17 29.04
C LYS A 196 -8.21 25.97 30.30
N GLN A 197 -7.85 25.47 31.48
CA GLN A 197 -8.09 26.19 32.73
C GLN A 197 -7.29 27.49 32.82
N MET A 198 -6.02 27.49 32.39
CA MET A 198 -5.23 28.72 32.34
C MET A 198 -5.81 29.74 31.37
N LYS A 199 -6.22 29.30 30.17
CA LYS A 199 -6.87 30.17 29.20
C LYS A 199 -8.17 30.79 29.74
N LEU A 200 -8.98 30.01 30.46
CA LEU A 200 -10.20 30.52 31.10
C LEU A 200 -9.89 31.55 32.20
N ARG A 201 -8.85 31.34 33.02
CA ARG A 201 -8.44 32.35 34.02
C ARG A 201 -8.01 33.66 33.36
N VAL A 202 -7.20 33.59 32.30
CA VAL A 202 -6.72 34.79 31.59
C VAL A 202 -7.89 35.55 30.96
N MET A 203 -8.84 34.84 30.34
CA MET A 203 -10.03 35.48 29.75
C MET A 203 -10.90 36.16 30.81
N ASN A 204 -11.08 35.52 31.97
CA ASN A 204 -11.88 36.06 33.07
C ASN A 204 -11.23 37.28 33.77
N SER A 205 -9.90 37.42 33.65
CA SER A 205 -9.16 38.58 34.17
C SER A 205 -9.19 39.79 33.23
N GLN A 206 -9.68 39.65 31.99
CA GLN A 206 -9.83 40.75 31.04
C GLN A 206 -11.23 41.38 31.04
N GLU A 207 -12.18 40.81 31.78
CA GLU A 207 -13.54 41.34 31.95
C GLU A 207 -13.74 42.12 33.27
N GLN A 208 -12.66 42.57 33.92
CA GLN A 208 -12.70 43.44 35.10
C GLN A 208 -11.90 44.72 34.88
#